data_AF-A0ABD1MWU3-F1
#
_entry.id   AF-A0ABD1MWU3-F1
#
_cell.length_a   1.000
_cell.length_b   1.000
_cell.length_c   1.000
_cell.angle_alpha   90.00
_cell.angle_beta   90.00
_cell.angle_gamma   90.00
#
_symmetry.space_group_name_H-M   'P 1'
#
loop_
_entity.id
_entity.type
_entity.pdbx_description
1 polymer ?
#
loop_
_entity_poly.entity_id
_entity_poly.type
_entity_poly.pdbx_seq_one_letter_code
_entity_poly.pdbx_strand_id
1 'polypeptide(L)'
;MYRVRRGIDLGSWIPKQKCVELEQKWNDENWKEKSKTNANNRNSSDGSLHTGGSIPTSEHFKRLKISPDMTPTCWDLFQKTHKTAHGTRWVSSKAERIALPFVLLQLLSLLLDLLEAVLRDVLILM
;
A
#
# COMPACT_ATOMS: atom_id res chain seq x y z
N MET A 1 1.23 22.89 6.87
CA MET A 1 -0.11 23.47 6.66
C MET A 1 -1.19 22.97 7.63
N TYR A 2 -1.42 21.66 7.83
CA TYR A 2 -2.43 21.19 8.80
C TYR A 2 -2.26 21.79 10.22
N ARG A 3 -1.02 21.79 10.73
CA ARG A 3 -0.68 22.38 12.03
C ARG A 3 -0.98 23.88 12.10
N VAL A 4 -0.66 24.61 11.02
CA VAL A 4 -0.96 26.04 10.88
C VAL A 4 -2.46 26.28 10.92
N ARG A 5 -3.25 25.58 10.10
CA ARG A 5 -4.72 25.67 10.10
C ARG A 5 -5.34 25.37 11.46
N ARG A 6 -4.71 24.53 12.29
CA ARG A 6 -5.19 24.15 13.63
C ARG A 6 -4.70 25.07 14.74
N GLY A 7 -3.92 26.11 14.42
CA GLY A 7 -3.31 27.01 15.41
C GLY A 7 -2.21 26.35 16.24
N ILE A 8 -1.73 25.16 15.86
CA ILE A 8 -0.63 24.44 16.54
C ILE A 8 0.72 25.04 16.15
N ASP A 9 0.81 25.62 14.96
CA ASP A 9 1.98 26.31 14.42
C ASP A 9 1.52 27.71 13.98
N LEU A 10 2.25 28.75 14.38
CA LEU A 10 1.94 30.13 14.00
C LEU A 10 2.25 30.42 12.53
N GLY A 11 2.98 29.53 11.84
CA GLY A 11 3.29 29.67 10.43
C GLY A 11 4.17 30.87 10.13
N SER A 12 5.07 31.25 11.04
CA SER A 12 5.95 32.42 10.92
C SER A 12 6.87 32.40 9.68
N TRP A 13 7.08 31.21 9.11
CA TRP A 13 7.82 30.97 7.87
C TRP A 13 6.99 31.21 6.60
N ILE A 14 5.69 31.45 6.72
CA ILE A 14 4.79 31.79 5.61
C ILE A 14 4.67 33.31 5.53
N PRO A 15 4.83 33.93 4.34
CA PRO A 15 4.58 35.35 4.17
C PRO A 15 3.17 35.74 4.62
N LYS A 16 3.03 36.83 5.38
CA LYS A 16 1.74 37.25 5.99
C LYS A 16 0.59 37.32 4.99
N GLN A 17 0.82 37.86 3.79
CA GLN A 17 -0.19 37.94 2.74
C GLN A 17 -0.68 36.55 2.32
N LYS A 18 0.21 35.56 2.23
CA LYS A 18 -0.15 34.17 1.92
C LYS A 18 -0.87 33.47 3.07
N CYS A 19 -0.57 33.81 4.33
CA CYS A 19 -1.37 33.31 5.46
C CYS A 19 -2.83 33.73 5.34
N VAL A 20 -3.10 35.01 5.04
CA VAL A 20 -4.47 35.53 4.88
C VAL A 20 -5.20 34.81 3.73
N GLU A 21 -4.54 34.63 2.58
CA GLU A 21 -5.11 33.87 1.45
C GLU A 21 -5.43 32.41 1.84
N LEU A 22 -4.55 31.76 2.61
CA LEU A 22 -4.76 30.39 3.08
C LEU A 22 -5.92 30.29 4.07
N GLU A 23 -6.03 31.23 5.01
CA GLU A 23 -7.14 31.29 5.96
C GLU A 23 -8.48 31.50 5.26
N GLN A 24 -8.55 32.42 4.30
CA GLN A 24 -9.74 32.61 3.46
C GLN A 24 -10.11 31.31 2.75
N LYS A 25 -9.14 30.64 2.13
CA LYS A 25 -9.36 29.38 1.41
C LYS A 25 -9.76 28.23 2.32
N TRP A 26 -9.25 28.15 3.55
CA TRP A 26 -9.64 27.12 4.50
C TRP A 26 -11.03 27.35 5.11
N ASN A 27 -11.51 28.61 5.12
CA ASN A 27 -12.83 28.97 5.58
C ASN A 27 -13.92 28.90 4.48
N ASP A 28 -13.52 28.82 3.21
CA ASP A 28 -14.42 28.57 2.08
C ASP A 28 -15.18 27.25 2.21
N GLU A 29 -16.51 27.30 2.07
CA GLU A 29 -17.39 26.14 2.27
C GLU A 29 -17.16 25.03 1.22
N ASN A 30 -16.91 25.41 -0.04
CA ASN A 30 -16.62 24.44 -1.10
C ASN A 30 -15.31 23.69 -0.79
N TRP A 31 -14.29 24.39 -0.28
CA TRP A 31 -13.07 23.76 0.18
C TRP A 31 -13.30 22.83 1.38
N LYS A 32 -14.10 23.24 2.38
CA LYS A 32 -14.42 22.39 3.54
C LYS A 32 -15.16 21.12 3.13
N GLU A 33 -16.15 21.25 2.25
CA GLU A 33 -16.91 20.12 1.71
C GLU A 33 -15.98 19.15 0.98
N LYS A 34 -15.17 19.64 0.04
CA LYS A 34 -14.16 18.81 -0.65
C LYS A 34 -13.17 18.17 0.32
N SER A 35 -12.70 18.90 1.32
CA SER A 35 -11.79 18.37 2.33
C SER A 35 -12.44 17.23 3.14
N LYS A 36 -13.72 17.37 3.50
CA LYS A 36 -14.49 16.34 4.23
C LYS A 36 -14.73 15.12 3.35
N THR A 37 -15.17 15.31 2.11
CA THR A 37 -15.36 14.24 1.11
C THR A 37 -14.06 13.49 0.86
N ASN A 38 -12.94 14.19 0.66
CA ASN A 38 -11.65 13.55 0.50
C ASN A 38 -11.18 12.79 1.74
N ALA A 39 -11.51 13.27 2.95
CA ALA A 39 -11.22 12.54 4.17
C ALA A 39 -12.07 11.25 4.27
N ASN A 40 -13.36 11.33 3.96
CA ASN A 40 -14.25 10.18 3.91
C ASN A 40 -13.82 9.16 2.85
N ASN A 41 -13.42 9.62 1.67
CA ASN A 41 -12.93 8.75 0.59
C ASN A 41 -11.63 8.04 0.98
N ARG A 42 -10.75 8.69 1.75
CA ARG A 42 -9.54 8.05 2.30
C ARG A 42 -9.84 7.04 3.40
N ASN A 43 -10.87 7.29 4.20
CA ASN A 43 -11.31 6.41 5.28
C ASN A 43 -12.27 5.30 4.82
N SER A 44 -12.71 5.31 3.57
CA SER A 44 -13.57 4.26 3.04
C SER A 44 -12.77 2.95 2.91
N SER A 45 -13.43 1.82 3.19
CA SER A 45 -12.82 0.48 3.15
C SER A 45 -12.40 0.04 1.76
N ASP A 46 -12.81 0.75 0.71
CA ASP A 46 -12.53 0.42 -0.69
C ASP A 46 -11.55 1.40 -1.39
N GLY A 47 -11.01 2.36 -0.63
CA GLY A 47 -9.91 3.22 -1.07
C GLY A 47 -8.64 2.43 -1.41
N SER A 48 -7.72 3.05 -2.16
CA SER A 48 -6.39 2.50 -2.44
C SER A 48 -5.49 2.62 -1.20
N LEU A 49 -5.80 1.82 -0.18
CA LEU A 49 -5.01 1.72 1.04
C LEU A 49 -3.71 0.98 0.72
N HIS A 50 -2.59 1.60 1.03
CA HIS A 50 -1.25 1.04 0.90
C HIS A 50 -0.37 1.53 2.06
N THR A 51 0.57 0.69 2.51
CA THR A 51 1.52 0.95 3.58
C THR A 51 2.89 1.42 3.06
N GLY A 52 3.01 1.67 1.75
CA GLY A 52 4.25 2.13 1.11
C GLY A 52 4.70 3.54 1.52
N GLY A 53 3.81 4.35 2.10
CA GLY A 53 4.10 5.72 2.52
C GLY A 53 4.52 6.63 1.37
N SER A 54 5.38 7.61 1.63
CA SER A 54 5.92 8.54 0.63
C SER A 54 7.12 7.98 -0.15
N ILE A 55 7.45 6.69 0.01
CA ILE A 55 8.55 6.04 -0.68
C ILE A 55 8.05 5.58 -2.05
N PRO A 56 8.74 5.93 -3.14
CA PRO A 56 8.30 5.54 -4.48
C PRO A 56 8.39 4.02 -4.67
N THR A 57 7.52 3.49 -5.52
CA THR A 57 7.47 2.07 -5.88
C THR A 57 8.82 1.52 -6.35
N SER A 58 9.57 2.31 -7.14
CA SER A 58 10.91 1.93 -7.61
C SER A 58 11.91 1.72 -6.48
N GLU A 59 11.80 2.50 -5.40
CA GLU A 59 12.64 2.35 -4.22
C GLU A 59 12.24 1.11 -3.40
N HIS A 60 10.95 0.79 -3.31
CA HIS A 60 10.50 -0.49 -2.73
C HIS A 60 11.04 -1.69 -3.52
N PHE A 61 11.01 -1.64 -4.85
CA PHE A 61 11.62 -2.68 -5.70
C PHE A 61 13.12 -2.83 -5.41
N LYS A 62 13.88 -1.74 -5.32
CA LYS A 62 15.31 -1.80 -4.98
C LYS A 62 15.56 -2.45 -3.62
N ARG A 63 14.73 -2.13 -2.63
CA ARG A 63 14.86 -2.68 -1.26
C ARG A 63 14.45 -4.15 -1.16
N LEU A 64 13.58 -4.63 -2.05
CA LEU A 64 13.19 -6.04 -2.13
C LEU A 64 14.26 -6.91 -2.80
N LYS A 65 15.15 -6.30 -3.59
CA LYS A 65 16.25 -7.01 -4.24
C LYS A 65 17.32 -7.38 -3.22
N ILE A 66 17.36 -8.66 -2.84
CA ILE A 66 18.31 -9.20 -1.84
C ILE A 66 19.66 -9.59 -2.42
N SER A 67 19.72 -9.85 -3.73
CA SER A 67 20.95 -10.24 -4.44
C SER A 67 20.95 -9.68 -5.88
N PRO A 68 22.12 -9.54 -6.53
CA PRO A 68 22.22 -8.95 -7.87
C PRO A 68 21.42 -9.69 -8.96
N ASP A 69 21.26 -11.00 -8.82
CA ASP A 69 20.57 -11.93 -9.70
C ASP A 69 19.05 -12.04 -9.43
N MET A 70 18.59 -11.61 -8.25
CA MET A 70 17.18 -11.64 -7.89
C MET A 70 16.44 -10.42 -8.48
N THR A 71 15.32 -10.69 -9.16
CA THR A 71 14.38 -9.66 -9.62
C THR A 71 13.09 -9.80 -8.83
N PRO A 72 12.73 -8.83 -7.96
CA PRO A 72 11.46 -8.87 -7.25
C PRO A 72 10.30 -8.78 -8.23
N THR A 73 9.23 -9.52 -7.94
CA THR A 73 8.02 -9.56 -8.75
C THR A 73 7.06 -8.43 -8.36
N CYS A 74 6.06 -8.18 -9.22
CA CYS A 74 4.93 -7.33 -8.87
C CYS A 74 4.17 -7.85 -7.64
N TRP A 75 4.19 -9.17 -7.42
CA TRP A 75 3.57 -9.79 -6.24
C TRP A 75 4.33 -9.47 -4.96
N ASP A 76 5.66 -9.54 -4.98
CA ASP A 76 6.51 -9.17 -3.83
C ASP A 76 6.27 -7.72 -3.42
N LEU A 77 6.23 -6.82 -4.42
CA LEU A 77 5.91 -5.42 -4.20
C LEU A 77 4.49 -5.25 -3.63
N PHE A 78 3.50 -5.95 -4.21
CA PHE A 78 2.12 -5.87 -3.75
C PHE A 78 2.01 -6.30 -2.28
N GLN A 79 2.60 -7.43 -1.91
CA GLN A 79 2.66 -7.89 -0.53
C GLN A 79 3.36 -6.87 0.39
N LYS A 80 4.47 -6.28 -0.05
CA LYS A 80 5.21 -5.26 0.71
C LYS A 80 4.37 -4.01 0.98
N THR A 81 3.53 -3.62 0.03
CA THR A 81 2.80 -2.34 0.06
C THR A 81 1.34 -2.47 0.49
N HIS A 82 0.78 -3.68 0.56
CA HIS A 82 -0.63 -3.93 0.90
C HIS A 82 -0.82 -4.89 2.08
N LYS A 83 0.25 -5.18 2.83
CA LYS A 83 0.18 -5.80 4.15
C LYS A 83 0.52 -4.80 5.25
N THR A 84 0.00 -5.06 6.45
CA THR A 84 0.36 -4.31 7.66
C THR A 84 1.84 -4.46 8.00
N ALA A 85 2.38 -3.62 8.90
CA ALA A 85 3.80 -3.59 9.22
C ALA A 85 4.40 -4.96 9.62
N HIS A 86 3.59 -5.85 10.20
CA HIS A 86 3.99 -7.20 10.61
C HIS A 86 3.72 -8.28 9.54
N GLY A 87 3.22 -7.92 8.35
CA GLY A 87 3.02 -8.84 7.22
C GLY A 87 1.88 -9.85 7.37
N THR A 88 1.18 -9.86 8.50
CA THR A 88 0.17 -10.89 8.83
C THR A 88 -1.23 -10.59 8.29
N ARG A 89 -1.57 -9.32 8.04
CA ARG A 89 -2.90 -8.91 7.59
C ARG A 89 -2.85 -8.01 6.37
N TRP A 90 -3.86 -8.14 5.51
CA TRP A 90 -4.10 -7.21 4.42
C TRP A 90 -4.59 -5.86 4.96
N VAL A 91 -4.20 -4.78 4.29
CA VAL A 91 -4.60 -3.41 4.68
C VAL A 91 -6.08 -3.12 4.39
N SER A 92 -6.72 -3.93 3.55
CA SER A 92 -8.14 -3.86 3.23
C SER A 92 -8.66 -5.18 2.65
N SER A 93 -9.97 -5.39 2.71
CA SER A 93 -10.63 -6.53 2.06
C SER A 93 -10.44 -6.51 0.53
N LYS A 94 -10.27 -5.32 -0.06
CA LYS A 94 -9.95 -5.18 -1.48
C LYS A 94 -8.57 -5.74 -1.82
N ALA A 95 -7.56 -5.41 -1.00
CA ALA A 95 -6.22 -5.97 -1.16
C ALA A 95 -6.22 -7.50 -1.02
N GLU A 96 -6.98 -8.02 -0.06
CA GLU A 96 -7.19 -9.45 0.12
C GLU A 96 -7.85 -10.12 -1.10
N ARG A 97 -8.91 -9.53 -1.66
CA ARG A 97 -9.55 -10.06 -2.87
C ARG A 97 -8.60 -10.07 -4.07
N ILE A 98 -7.79 -9.01 -4.25
CA ILE A 98 -6.78 -8.94 -5.32
C ILE A 98 -5.67 -9.98 -5.11
N ALA A 99 -5.37 -10.32 -3.85
CA ALA A 99 -4.37 -11.32 -3.50
C ALA A 99 -4.79 -12.76 -3.81
N LEU A 100 -6.09 -13.08 -3.75
CA LEU A 100 -6.59 -14.46 -3.87
C LEU A 100 -6.09 -15.22 -5.12
N PRO A 101 -6.13 -14.67 -6.34
CA PRO A 101 -5.66 -15.39 -7.53
C PRO A 101 -4.18 -15.76 -7.45
N PHE A 102 -3.33 -14.87 -6.92
CA PHE A 102 -1.89 -15.13 -6.77
C PHE A 102 -1.63 -16.24 -5.76
N VAL A 103 -2.36 -16.24 -4.64
CA VAL A 103 -2.26 -17.28 -3.60
C VAL A 103 -2.70 -18.64 -4.16
N LEU A 104 -3.80 -18.69 -4.91
CA LEU A 104 -4.31 -19.93 -5.50
C LEU A 104 -3.35 -20.52 -6.53
N LEU A 105 -2.77 -19.68 -7.40
CA LEU A 105 -1.77 -20.11 -8.37
C LEU A 105 -0.53 -20.70 -7.68
N GLN A 106 -0.09 -20.09 -6.58
CA GLN A 106 1.07 -20.56 -5.84
C GLN A 106 0.81 -21.89 -5.12
N LEU A 107 -0.38 -22.07 -4.54
CA LEU A 107 -0.81 -23.35 -3.95
C LEU A 107 -0.95 -24.46 -5.00
N LEU A 108 -1.50 -24.15 -6.18
CA LEU A 108 -1.62 -25.10 -7.27
C LEU A 108 -0.24 -25.57 -7.75
N SER A 109 0.72 -24.66 -7.89
CA SER A 109 2.11 -25.00 -8.24
C SER A 109 2.72 -25.96 -7.21
N LEU A 110 2.61 -25.64 -5.91
CA LEU A 110 3.14 -26.49 -4.85
C LEU A 110 2.48 -27.87 -4.81
N LEU A 111 1.18 -27.96 -5.09
CA LEU A 111 0.48 -29.24 -5.17
C LEU A 111 0.97 -30.09 -6.34
N LEU A 112 1.23 -29.47 -7.50
CA LEU A 112 1.78 -30.15 -8.66
C LEU A 112 3.20 -30.66 -8.37
N ASP A 113 4.05 -29.81 -7.78
CA ASP A 113 5.42 -30.19 -7.40
C ASP A 113 5.42 -31.38 -6.42
N LEU A 114 4.52 -31.38 -5.45
CA LEU A 114 4.35 -32.48 -4.50
C LEU A 114 3.84 -33.76 -5.18
N LEU A 115 2.86 -33.64 -6.08
CA LEU A 115 2.33 -34.79 -6.83
C LEU A 115 3.44 -35.42 -7.69
N GLU A 116 4.24 -34.60 -8.37
CA GLU A 116 5.37 -35.10 -9.16
C GLU A 116 6.44 -35.76 -8.30
N ALA A 117 6.74 -35.22 -7.11
CA ALA A 117 7.68 -35.83 -6.18
C ALA A 117 7.19 -37.22 -5.72
N VAL A 118 5.92 -37.32 -5.29
CA VAL A 118 5.32 -38.60 -4.87
C VAL A 118 5.31 -39.61 -6.02
N LEU A 119 4.97 -39.19 -7.24
CA LEU A 119 4.99 -40.07 -8.41
C LEU A 119 6.41 -40.56 -8.72
N ARG A 120 7.43 -39.69 -8.64
CA ARG A 120 8.84 -40.10 -8.80
C ARG A 120 9.25 -41.14 -7.77
N ASP A 121 8.92 -40.93 -6.50
CA ASP A 121 9.30 -41.85 -5.43
C ASP A 121 8.61 -43.22 -5.57
N VAL A 122 7.35 -43.26 -6.01
CA VAL A 122 6.63 -44.51 -6.28
C VAL A 122 7.19 -45.25 -7.51
N LEU A 123 7.56 -44.53 -8.57
CA LEU A 123 8.13 -45.13 -9.79
C LEU A 123 9.58 -45.63 -9.59
N ILE A 124 10.34 -45.06 -8.66
CA ILE A 124 11.70 -45.54 -8.33
C ILE A 124 11.68 -46.82 -7.48
N LEU A 125 10.55 -47.14 -6.84
CA LEU A 125 10.35 -48.33 -6.00
C LEU A 125 9.76 -49.53 -6.75
N MET A 126 9.45 -49.40 -8.05
CA MET A 126 8.97 -50.48 -8.94
C MET A 126 10.07 -50.92 -9.91
#